data_AF-A0A5J4L7H7-F1
#
_entry.id   AF-A0A5J4L7H7-F1
#
_cell.length_a   1.000
_cell.length_b   1.000
_cell.length_c   1.000
_cell.angle_alpha   90.00
_cell.angle_beta   90.00
_cell.angle_gamma   90.00
#
_symmetry.space_group_name_H-M   'P 1'
#
loop_
_entity.id
_entity.type
_entity.pdbx_description
1 polymer ?
#
loop_
_entity_poly.entity_id
_entity_poly.type
_entity_poly.pdbx_seq_one_letter_code
_entity_poly.pdbx_strand_id
1 'polypeptide(L)'
;MLKIPISIPALPFRFKLIDAIVLIFIISILSLIIYVASGWRYEMQPSVEISLDPANIPIYSMNSLLRIFLAYILSLVFSIWYGYTANRSRLHEKVMIPLLDILQSIPVLSFLPGVVLAMIAIFPHRRLSIELASILLIFTGQVWNMAFSYYNSINTIPKELIEVTKVFRLSRFVKFLRLDLPFSAIGLVWNSMMSVAGGWFFLMACEMFVLKDRDFRLPGIGSYIQTAANHGDMMHVLYGIGTMIFLIIILDILIWRPLVAWSQKFRMETVQAEDERESFVLNVIRKSSFVEKINCLFVRITKKFEVFYDRISSNSKTPLAWLRKVIKIILFIATIVAISWAGLRAIKLFLSLSVEAYLSVFTAAGFSILRTSAALLIATLWTVPLGVYIGMNPKAARILQPIVQVVASIPATAVFPVILLFLIKLGGGLAMGSIFLMLLGTQWYILFNVIAGASAIPQDLKDTAQLYGLKGIRKWKVLILPGIFPYLVTGLITATGGAWNASIVSEYVTFGGETMKTRGLGSLISESTVSGDFGLLLVSTVVMAFIVVCVNRLVWKRMFAIAQEKYRLE
;
A
#
# COMPACT_ATOMS: atom_id res chain seq x y z
N MET A 1 31.77 8.43 -18.50
CA MET A 1 31.46 9.17 -17.26
C MET A 1 30.21 10.01 -17.49
N LEU A 2 29.03 9.46 -17.21
CA LEU A 2 27.75 10.15 -17.33
C LEU A 2 27.03 10.04 -16.00
N LYS A 3 26.88 11.18 -15.34
CA LYS A 3 26.26 11.37 -14.03
C LYS A 3 24.81 10.90 -14.09
N ILE A 4 24.49 9.83 -13.38
CA ILE A 4 23.10 9.52 -13.05
C ILE A 4 22.65 10.61 -12.06
N PRO A 5 21.58 11.37 -12.26
CA PRO A 5 21.06 12.23 -11.21
C PRO A 5 19.94 11.48 -10.49
N ILE A 6 20.28 10.64 -9.50
CA ILE A 6 19.32 10.32 -8.44
C ILE A 6 19.31 11.53 -7.51
N SER A 7 18.67 12.61 -7.93
CA SER A 7 18.61 13.85 -7.16
C SER A 7 17.16 14.29 -7.00
N ILE A 8 16.53 13.88 -5.91
CA ILE A 8 15.58 14.75 -5.24
C ILE A 8 16.43 15.56 -4.26
N PRO A 9 16.41 16.89 -4.28
CA PRO A 9 17.07 17.65 -3.23
C PRO A 9 16.38 17.31 -1.91
N ALA A 10 17.13 16.76 -0.95
CA ALA A 10 16.73 16.67 0.44
C ALA A 10 16.66 18.10 1.00
N LEU A 11 15.59 18.83 0.67
CA LEU A 11 15.34 20.13 1.27
C LEU A 11 15.16 19.90 2.77
N PRO A 12 15.91 20.60 3.64
CA PRO A 12 15.77 20.47 5.08
C PRO A 12 14.31 20.74 5.46
N PHE A 13 13.77 19.84 6.29
CA PHE A 13 12.39 19.89 6.73
C PHE A 13 12.09 21.23 7.39
N ARG A 14 11.15 21.98 6.81
CA ARG A 14 10.46 23.09 7.46
C ARG A 14 8.98 22.76 7.40
N PHE A 15 8.32 22.61 8.55
CA PHE A 15 6.87 22.50 8.61
C PHE A 15 6.29 23.78 7.99
N LYS A 16 5.66 23.66 6.83
CA LYS A 16 5.10 24.83 6.13
C LYS A 16 3.64 24.97 6.51
N LEU A 17 3.12 26.19 6.39
CA LEU A 17 1.68 26.46 6.56
C LEU A 17 0.81 25.52 5.71
N ILE A 18 1.30 25.11 4.53
CA ILE A 18 0.63 24.14 3.66
C ILE A 18 0.47 22.77 4.33
N ASP A 19 1.46 22.29 5.10
CA ASP A 19 1.35 21.02 5.82
C ASP A 19 0.24 21.07 6.87
N ALA A 20 0.12 22.20 7.59
CA ALA A 20 -0.95 22.42 8.56
C ALA A 20 -2.33 22.45 7.88
N ILE A 21 -2.45 23.15 6.75
CA ILE A 21 -3.69 23.23 5.97
C ILE A 21 -4.11 21.84 5.49
N VAL A 22 -3.18 21.04 4.96
CA VAL A 22 -3.45 19.67 4.50
C VAL A 22 -3.88 18.78 5.67
N LEU A 23 -3.22 18.89 6.83
CA LEU A 23 -3.61 18.13 8.01
C LEU A 23 -5.02 18.47 8.49
N ILE A 24 -5.36 19.76 8.58
CA ILE A 24 -6.70 20.23 8.95
C ILE A 24 -7.75 19.73 7.95
N PHE A 25 -7.44 19.79 6.66
CA PHE A 25 -8.31 19.29 5.60
C PHE A 25 -8.61 17.80 5.76
N ILE A 26 -7.60 16.99 6.04
CA ILE A 26 -7.75 15.54 6.24
C ILE A 26 -8.56 15.23 7.50
N ILE A 27 -8.25 15.89 8.63
CA ILE A 27 -9.01 15.75 9.88
C ILE A 27 -10.48 16.11 9.63
N SER A 28 -10.74 17.16 8.86
CA SER A 28 -12.10 17.58 8.51
C SER A 28 -12.81 16.53 7.65
N ILE A 29 -12.15 15.95 6.64
CA ILE A 29 -12.74 14.86 5.83
C ILE A 29 -13.04 13.63 6.68
N LEU A 30 -12.09 13.18 7.51
CA LEU A 30 -12.31 12.05 8.39
C LEU A 30 -13.48 12.31 9.35
N SER A 31 -13.56 13.52 9.89
CA SER A 31 -14.64 13.92 10.78
C SER A 31 -15.98 14.03 10.06
N LEU A 32 -16.01 14.46 8.79
CA LEU A 32 -17.20 14.44 7.95
C LEU A 32 -17.71 13.01 7.78
N ILE A 33 -16.82 12.11 7.39
CA ILE A 33 -17.10 10.69 7.16
C ILE A 33 -17.64 10.05 8.45
N ILE A 34 -16.97 10.29 9.59
CA ILE A 34 -17.37 9.78 10.90
C ILE A 34 -18.68 10.42 11.39
N TYR A 35 -18.92 11.69 11.11
CA TYR A 35 -20.15 12.38 11.49
C TYR A 35 -21.36 11.89 10.69
N VAL A 36 -21.22 11.73 9.38
CA VAL A 36 -22.26 11.13 8.54
C VAL A 36 -22.61 9.73 9.04
N ALA A 37 -21.60 8.97 9.46
CA ALA A 37 -21.80 7.68 10.12
C ALA A 37 -22.56 7.78 11.44
N SER A 38 -22.21 8.73 12.32
CA SER A 38 -22.81 8.83 13.66
C SER A 38 -24.28 9.28 13.66
N GLY A 39 -24.71 10.01 12.62
CA GLY A 39 -26.10 10.43 12.45
C GLY A 39 -27.03 9.37 11.84
N TRP A 40 -26.50 8.23 11.39
CA TRP A 40 -27.25 7.25 10.63
C TRP A 40 -28.13 6.34 11.52
N ARG A 41 -29.45 6.33 11.29
CA ARG A 41 -30.43 5.58 12.12
C ARG A 41 -31.40 4.71 11.31
N TYR A 42 -31.04 4.30 10.09
CA TYR A 42 -31.93 3.48 9.26
C TYR A 42 -31.90 2.00 9.66
N GLU A 43 -33.05 1.31 9.64
CA GLU A 43 -33.22 -0.14 9.85
C GLU A 43 -32.91 -0.91 8.55
N MET A 44 -32.01 -1.87 8.59
CA MET A 44 -31.76 -2.77 7.44
C MET A 44 -31.95 -4.23 7.87
N GLN A 45 -32.66 -4.99 7.03
CA GLN A 45 -32.84 -6.45 7.09
C GLN A 45 -31.78 -7.18 6.24
N PRO A 46 -31.65 -8.50 6.41
CA PRO A 46 -30.84 -9.19 7.40
C PRO A 46 -29.39 -9.37 6.93
N SER A 47 -28.50 -9.61 7.90
CA SER A 47 -27.13 -10.08 7.67
C SER A 47 -27.13 -11.28 6.72
N VAL A 48 -26.36 -11.22 5.63
CA VAL A 48 -26.11 -12.39 4.79
C VAL A 48 -25.43 -13.44 5.66
N GLU A 49 -26.10 -14.55 5.90
CA GLU A 49 -25.51 -15.67 6.63
C GLU A 49 -24.48 -16.36 5.73
N ILE A 50 -23.26 -16.49 6.24
CA ILE A 50 -22.15 -17.11 5.50
C ILE A 50 -22.17 -18.60 5.80
N SER A 51 -22.47 -19.41 4.78
CA SER A 51 -22.42 -20.86 4.90
C SER A 51 -20.96 -21.32 4.97
N LEU A 52 -20.67 -22.20 5.94
CA LEU A 52 -19.34 -22.81 6.07
C LEU A 52 -19.17 -24.07 5.20
N ASP A 53 -20.15 -24.42 4.36
CA ASP A 53 -20.01 -25.55 3.43
C ASP A 53 -18.84 -25.30 2.43
N PRO A 54 -17.84 -26.20 2.37
CA PRO A 54 -16.73 -26.11 1.41
C PRO A 54 -17.16 -25.95 -0.05
N ALA A 55 -18.35 -26.41 -0.44
CA ALA A 55 -18.89 -26.22 -1.79
C ALA A 55 -19.07 -24.74 -2.18
N ASN A 56 -19.20 -23.84 -1.20
CA ASN A 56 -19.34 -22.40 -1.42
C ASN A 56 -17.99 -21.65 -1.55
N ILE A 57 -16.87 -22.31 -1.23
CA ILE A 57 -15.54 -21.70 -1.31
C ILE A 57 -15.23 -21.14 -2.72
N PRO A 58 -15.54 -21.82 -3.84
CA PRO A 58 -15.26 -21.28 -5.17
C PRO A 58 -16.02 -19.97 -5.48
N ILE A 59 -17.29 -19.88 -5.11
CA ILE A 59 -18.09 -18.67 -5.36
C ILE A 59 -17.63 -17.51 -4.46
N TYR A 60 -17.31 -17.80 -3.18
CA TYR A 60 -16.74 -16.82 -2.27
C TYR A 60 -15.37 -16.32 -2.75
N SER A 61 -14.53 -17.23 -3.23
CA SER A 61 -13.24 -16.92 -3.85
C SER A 61 -13.40 -15.98 -5.05
N MET A 62 -14.35 -16.28 -5.95
CA MET A 62 -14.60 -15.45 -7.13
C MET A 62 -15.04 -14.03 -6.75
N ASN A 63 -15.94 -13.90 -5.76
CA ASN A 63 -16.41 -12.58 -5.30
C ASN A 63 -15.26 -11.75 -4.70
N SER A 64 -14.42 -12.35 -3.85
CA SER A 64 -13.26 -11.67 -3.28
C SER A 64 -12.24 -11.28 -4.34
N LEU A 65 -11.96 -12.17 -5.30
CA LEU A 65 -11.07 -11.88 -6.42
C LEU A 65 -11.58 -10.71 -7.27
N LEU A 66 -12.88 -10.69 -7.57
CA LEU A 66 -13.50 -9.59 -8.31
C LEU A 66 -13.32 -8.26 -7.58
N ARG A 67 -13.55 -8.22 -6.27
CA ARG A 67 -13.36 -7.00 -5.46
C ARG A 67 -11.91 -6.51 -5.50
N ILE A 68 -10.96 -7.41 -5.25
CA ILE A 68 -9.52 -7.10 -5.27
C ILE A 68 -9.08 -6.63 -6.65
N PHE A 69 -9.59 -7.24 -7.72
CA PHE A 69 -9.26 -6.88 -9.10
C PHE A 69 -9.85 -5.53 -9.51
N LEU A 70 -11.10 -5.26 -9.17
CA LEU A 70 -11.74 -3.96 -9.42
C LEU A 70 -11.05 -2.85 -8.64
N ALA A 71 -10.72 -3.09 -7.36
CA ALA A 71 -9.93 -2.17 -6.56
C ALA A 71 -8.55 -1.94 -7.18
N TYR A 72 -7.89 -2.99 -7.69
CA TYR A 72 -6.58 -2.89 -8.31
C TYR A 72 -6.60 -2.02 -9.57
N ILE A 73 -7.60 -2.21 -10.45
CA ILE A 73 -7.78 -1.37 -11.64
C ILE A 73 -7.97 0.10 -11.23
N LEU A 74 -8.83 0.35 -10.24
CA LEU A 74 -9.07 1.70 -9.73
C LEU A 74 -7.78 2.31 -9.16
N SER A 75 -7.01 1.53 -8.41
CA SER A 75 -5.72 1.95 -7.85
C SER A 75 -4.72 2.25 -8.94
N LEU A 76 -4.57 1.41 -9.97
CA LEU A 76 -3.64 1.63 -11.06
C LEU A 76 -3.97 2.92 -11.84
N VAL A 77 -5.24 3.12 -12.19
CA VAL A 77 -5.71 4.34 -12.87
C VAL A 77 -5.44 5.57 -12.02
N PHE A 78 -5.78 5.52 -10.74
CA PHE A 78 -5.51 6.61 -9.81
C PHE A 78 -4.02 6.89 -9.70
N SER A 79 -3.18 5.89 -9.51
CA SER A 79 -1.73 6.04 -9.33
C SER A 79 -1.07 6.72 -10.53
N ILE A 80 -1.45 6.31 -11.75
CA ILE A 80 -0.96 6.90 -12.99
C ILE A 80 -1.44 8.36 -13.11
N TRP A 81 -2.73 8.62 -12.90
CA TRP A 81 -3.30 9.97 -12.98
C TRP A 81 -2.70 10.92 -11.93
N TYR A 82 -2.62 10.47 -10.69
CA TYR A 82 -2.17 11.25 -9.53
C TYR A 82 -0.68 11.59 -9.67
N GLY A 83 0.16 10.60 -9.94
CA GLY A 83 1.59 10.82 -10.12
C GLY A 83 1.90 11.65 -11.36
N TYR A 84 1.19 11.44 -12.47
CA TYR A 84 1.37 12.22 -13.70
C TYR A 84 1.01 13.70 -13.47
N THR A 85 -0.06 13.97 -12.74
CA THR A 85 -0.50 15.33 -12.41
C THR A 85 0.48 16.01 -11.45
N ALA A 86 0.95 15.29 -10.43
CA ALA A 86 1.92 15.80 -9.46
C ALA A 86 3.24 16.22 -10.11
N ASN A 87 3.77 15.43 -11.06
CA ASN A 87 5.04 15.74 -11.76
C ASN A 87 4.97 17.01 -12.63
N ARG A 88 3.79 17.38 -13.14
CA ARG A 88 3.67 18.44 -14.16
C ARG A 88 3.75 19.86 -13.62
N SER A 89 3.51 20.08 -12.34
CA SER A 89 3.53 21.43 -11.78
C SER A 89 3.96 21.42 -10.33
N ARG A 90 4.87 22.34 -10.00
CA ARG A 90 5.41 22.53 -8.66
C ARG A 90 4.33 22.78 -7.60
N LEU A 91 3.19 23.36 -7.98
CA LEU A 91 2.06 23.55 -7.06
C LEU A 91 1.40 22.20 -6.73
N HIS A 92 1.12 21.39 -7.76
CA HIS A 92 0.52 20.07 -7.59
C HIS A 92 1.45 19.18 -6.78
N GLU A 93 2.74 19.13 -7.10
CA GLU A 93 3.74 18.40 -6.34
C GLU A 93 3.73 18.76 -4.83
N LYS A 94 3.78 20.06 -4.52
CA LYS A 94 3.80 20.57 -3.15
C LYS A 94 2.54 20.27 -2.33
N VAL A 95 1.41 19.96 -2.98
CA VAL A 95 0.13 19.67 -2.30
C VAL A 95 -0.17 18.18 -2.33
N MET A 96 -0.10 17.56 -3.51
CA MET A 96 -0.47 16.18 -3.76
C MET A 96 0.48 15.19 -3.09
N ILE A 97 1.80 15.44 -3.09
CA ILE A 97 2.74 14.49 -2.47
C ILE A 97 2.59 14.45 -0.95
N PRO A 98 2.55 15.58 -0.22
CA PRO A 98 2.24 15.57 1.21
C PRO A 98 0.85 15.00 1.53
N LEU A 99 -0.16 15.28 0.71
CA LEU A 99 -1.50 14.70 0.88
C LEU A 99 -1.47 13.17 0.77
N LEU A 100 -0.77 12.64 -0.24
CA LEU A 100 -0.60 11.20 -0.44
C LEU A 100 0.14 10.55 0.76
N ASP A 101 1.17 11.24 1.27
CA ASP A 101 1.98 10.79 2.41
C ASP A 101 1.19 10.73 3.73
N ILE A 102 0.26 11.67 3.95
CA ILE A 102 -0.60 11.65 5.12
C ILE A 102 -1.72 10.61 4.95
N LEU A 103 -2.37 10.55 3.79
CA LEU A 103 -3.46 9.62 3.54
C LEU A 103 -3.03 8.15 3.65
N GLN A 104 -1.83 7.80 3.19
CA GLN A 104 -1.29 6.43 3.36
C GLN A 104 -1.06 6.03 4.82
N SER A 105 -0.94 7.01 5.71
CA SER A 105 -0.68 6.79 7.13
C SER A 105 -1.97 6.55 7.92
N ILE A 106 -3.13 6.79 7.29
CA ILE A 106 -4.43 6.58 7.92
C ILE A 106 -4.87 5.14 7.66
N PRO A 107 -5.15 4.37 8.72
CA PRO A 107 -5.54 2.99 8.55
C PRO A 107 -6.95 2.81 8.00
N VAL A 108 -7.14 1.75 7.20
CA VAL A 108 -8.44 1.42 6.59
C VAL A 108 -9.54 1.25 7.64
N LEU A 109 -9.26 0.51 8.72
CA LEU A 109 -10.22 0.25 9.81
C LEU A 109 -10.72 1.53 10.49
N SER A 110 -9.90 2.57 10.56
CA SER A 110 -10.26 3.84 11.22
C SER A 110 -11.42 4.58 10.55
N PHE A 111 -11.55 4.47 9.23
CA PHE A 111 -12.61 5.13 8.47
C PHE A 111 -13.58 4.15 7.83
N LEU A 112 -13.42 2.86 8.10
CA LEU A 112 -14.24 1.78 7.56
C LEU A 112 -15.74 1.96 7.87
N PRO A 113 -16.18 2.18 9.13
CA PRO A 113 -17.60 2.41 9.42
C PRO A 113 -18.14 3.63 8.69
N GLY A 114 -17.32 4.69 8.64
CA GLY A 114 -17.62 5.93 7.95
C GLY A 114 -17.89 5.75 6.46
N VAL A 115 -16.99 5.07 5.76
CA VAL A 115 -17.11 4.80 4.33
C VAL A 115 -18.31 3.92 4.02
N VAL A 116 -18.52 2.86 4.80
CA VAL A 116 -19.65 1.95 4.58
C VAL A 116 -20.97 2.68 4.79
N LEU A 117 -21.12 3.44 5.88
CA LEU A 117 -22.32 4.22 6.14
C LEU A 117 -22.54 5.33 5.11
N ALA A 118 -21.47 5.96 4.61
CA ALA A 118 -21.57 6.92 3.52
C ALA A 118 -22.04 6.27 2.20
N MET A 119 -21.54 5.08 1.86
CA MET A 119 -22.01 4.37 0.67
C MET A 119 -23.46 3.91 0.79
N ILE A 120 -23.87 3.46 1.98
CA ILE A 120 -25.27 3.14 2.30
C ILE A 120 -26.15 4.39 2.14
N ALA A 121 -25.65 5.56 2.55
CA ALA A 121 -26.35 6.83 2.40
C ALA A 121 -26.54 7.25 0.93
N ILE A 122 -25.54 7.03 0.09
CA ILE A 122 -25.57 7.40 -1.33
C ILE A 122 -26.42 6.39 -2.13
N PHE A 123 -26.36 5.10 -1.79
CA PHE A 123 -27.10 4.03 -2.46
C PHE A 123 -27.97 3.24 -1.49
N PRO A 124 -29.09 3.81 -1.01
CA PRO A 124 -29.98 3.13 -0.07
C PRO A 124 -30.53 1.82 -0.65
N HIS A 125 -30.68 0.79 0.19
CA HIS A 125 -31.34 -0.49 -0.11
C HIS A 125 -30.68 -1.37 -1.19
N ARG A 126 -29.42 -1.12 -1.54
CA ARG A 126 -28.69 -1.99 -2.49
C ARG A 126 -27.52 -2.66 -1.80
N ARG A 127 -27.40 -3.99 -1.95
CA ARG A 127 -26.17 -4.74 -1.65
C ARG A 127 -24.93 -4.10 -2.30
N LEU A 128 -25.15 -3.45 -3.45
CA LEU A 128 -24.14 -2.66 -4.16
C LEU A 128 -23.43 -1.62 -3.26
N SER A 129 -24.10 -1.06 -2.24
CA SER A 129 -23.49 -0.08 -1.34
C SER A 129 -22.32 -0.67 -0.53
N ILE A 130 -22.53 -1.83 0.09
CA ILE A 130 -21.50 -2.53 0.87
C ILE A 130 -20.41 -3.08 -0.06
N GLU A 131 -20.78 -3.57 -1.25
CA GLU A 131 -19.81 -4.01 -2.28
C GLU A 131 -18.90 -2.85 -2.73
N LEU A 132 -19.46 -1.68 -3.03
CA LEU A 132 -18.69 -0.49 -3.41
C LEU A 132 -17.84 0.04 -2.25
N ALA A 133 -18.36 0.01 -1.02
CA ALA A 133 -17.59 0.37 0.17
C ALA A 133 -16.38 -0.56 0.35
N SER A 134 -16.58 -1.87 0.23
CA SER A 134 -15.53 -2.87 0.31
C SER A 134 -14.45 -2.66 -0.76
N ILE A 135 -14.85 -2.43 -2.02
CA ILE A 135 -13.92 -2.12 -3.12
C ILE A 135 -13.14 -0.82 -2.83
N LEU A 136 -13.80 0.23 -2.34
CA LEU A 136 -13.15 1.49 -2.01
C LEU A 136 -12.15 1.34 -0.86
N LEU A 137 -12.49 0.56 0.16
CA LEU A 137 -11.61 0.26 1.29
C LEU A 137 -10.39 -0.57 0.84
N ILE A 138 -10.59 -1.60 0.01
CA ILE A 138 -9.49 -2.37 -0.58
C ILE A 138 -8.61 -1.47 -1.46
N PHE A 139 -9.20 -0.56 -2.24
CA PHE A 139 -8.47 0.44 -3.03
C PHE A 139 -7.53 1.28 -2.16
N THR A 140 -7.98 1.70 -0.97
CA THR A 140 -7.10 2.42 -0.04
C THR A 140 -5.97 1.55 0.51
N GLY A 141 -6.09 0.22 0.52
CA GLY A 141 -4.96 -0.67 0.84
C GLY A 141 -3.95 -0.83 -0.31
N GLN A 142 -4.37 -0.58 -1.55
CA GLN A 142 -3.59 -0.90 -2.76
C GLN A 142 -2.91 0.33 -3.40
N VAL A 143 -3.46 1.53 -3.25
CA VAL A 143 -3.10 2.65 -4.14
C VAL A 143 -1.76 3.33 -3.86
N TRP A 144 -1.30 3.36 -2.61
CA TRP A 144 -0.21 4.25 -2.18
C TRP A 144 1.14 3.93 -2.82
N ASN A 145 1.60 2.68 -2.71
CA ASN A 145 2.91 2.25 -3.23
C ASN A 145 3.02 2.47 -4.74
N MET A 146 1.97 2.13 -5.49
CA MET A 146 1.93 2.37 -6.95
C MET A 146 1.95 3.86 -7.29
N ALA A 147 1.25 4.71 -6.54
CA ALA A 147 1.21 6.14 -6.80
C ALA A 147 2.60 6.79 -6.58
N PHE A 148 3.26 6.46 -5.47
CA PHE A 148 4.63 6.91 -5.21
C PHE A 148 5.62 6.33 -6.22
N SER A 149 5.51 5.05 -6.56
CA SER A 149 6.39 4.42 -7.55
C SER A 149 6.28 5.10 -8.90
N TYR A 150 5.07 5.33 -9.40
CA TYR A 150 4.87 5.97 -10.69
C TYR A 150 5.43 7.40 -10.69
N TYR A 151 5.09 8.19 -9.66
CA TYR A 151 5.61 9.55 -9.49
C TYR A 151 7.14 9.58 -9.44
N ASN A 152 7.76 8.69 -8.66
CA ASN A 152 9.21 8.64 -8.54
C ASN A 152 9.86 8.21 -9.86
N SER A 153 9.32 7.19 -10.54
CA SER A 153 9.85 6.72 -11.83
C SER A 153 9.83 7.81 -12.91
N ILE A 154 8.77 8.60 -13.04
CA ILE A 154 8.73 9.67 -14.05
C ILE A 154 9.66 10.85 -13.71
N ASN A 155 9.95 11.07 -12.42
CA ASN A 155 10.90 12.09 -11.98
C ASN A 155 12.36 11.69 -12.18
N THR A 156 12.66 10.40 -12.31
CA THR A 156 14.02 9.89 -12.53
C THR A 156 14.36 9.69 -14.00
N ILE A 157 13.45 10.06 -14.93
CA ILE A 157 13.72 10.01 -16.36
C ILE A 157 14.94 10.91 -16.70
N PRO A 158 15.97 10.37 -17.39
CA PRO A 158 17.13 11.14 -17.82
C PRO A 158 16.74 12.36 -18.68
N LYS A 159 17.46 13.47 -18.51
CA LYS A 159 17.17 14.71 -19.23
C LYS A 159 17.30 14.54 -20.74
N GLU A 160 18.22 13.70 -21.18
CA GLU A 160 18.49 13.38 -22.57
C GLU A 160 17.25 12.83 -23.26
N LEU A 161 16.54 11.88 -22.63
CA LEU A 161 15.29 11.34 -23.16
C LEU A 161 14.19 12.40 -23.23
N ILE A 162 14.14 13.30 -22.25
CA ILE A 162 13.19 14.41 -22.25
C ILE A 162 13.49 15.38 -23.40
N GLU A 163 14.75 15.73 -23.63
CA GLU A 163 15.14 16.60 -24.76
C GLU A 163 14.83 15.95 -26.11
N VAL A 164 15.06 14.64 -26.26
CA VAL A 164 14.66 13.89 -27.46
C VAL A 164 13.16 14.06 -27.74
N THR A 165 12.30 13.95 -26.73
CA THR A 165 10.85 14.17 -26.96
C THR A 165 10.50 15.58 -27.41
N LYS A 166 11.28 16.59 -27.01
CA LYS A 166 11.10 17.98 -27.46
C LYS A 166 11.58 18.17 -28.90
N VAL A 167 12.72 17.57 -29.26
CA VAL A 167 13.27 17.59 -30.63
C VAL A 167 12.29 16.96 -31.62
N PHE A 168 11.74 15.79 -31.28
CA PHE A 168 10.70 15.11 -32.07
C PHE A 168 9.31 15.76 -31.97
N ARG A 169 9.17 16.86 -31.20
CA ARG A 169 7.91 17.58 -30.96
C ARG A 169 6.75 16.66 -30.57
N LEU A 170 7.04 15.63 -29.77
CA LEU A 170 6.03 14.66 -29.34
C LEU A 170 4.94 15.37 -28.52
N SER A 171 3.68 15.07 -28.82
CA SER A 171 2.57 15.61 -28.04
C SER A 171 2.57 15.02 -26.63
N ARG A 172 1.86 15.67 -25.69
CA ARG A 172 1.85 15.23 -24.28
C ARG A 172 1.35 13.80 -24.11
N PHE A 173 0.38 13.40 -24.91
CA PHE A 173 -0.17 12.06 -24.89
C PHE A 173 0.82 11.03 -25.45
N VAL A 174 1.51 11.37 -26.54
CA VAL A 174 2.53 10.50 -27.14
C VAL A 174 3.74 10.35 -26.23
N LYS A 175 4.21 11.44 -25.62
CA LYS A 175 5.26 11.39 -24.59
C LYS A 175 4.82 10.47 -23.44
N PHE A 176 3.60 10.63 -22.95
CA PHE A 176 3.07 9.79 -21.87
C PHE A 176 3.10 8.30 -22.25
N LEU A 177 2.59 7.94 -23.42
CA LEU A 177 2.53 6.55 -23.87
C LEU A 177 3.89 5.94 -24.24
N ARG A 178 4.81 6.72 -24.82
CA ARG A 178 6.07 6.22 -25.40
C ARG A 178 7.29 6.44 -24.50
N LEU A 179 7.22 7.32 -23.50
CA LEU A 179 8.30 7.57 -22.56
C LEU A 179 7.86 7.33 -21.11
N ASP A 180 6.85 8.06 -20.64
CA ASP A 180 6.54 8.10 -19.20
C ASP A 180 6.03 6.73 -18.68
N LEU A 181 5.09 6.09 -19.39
CA LEU A 181 4.55 4.75 -19.06
C LEU A 181 5.61 3.64 -19.20
N PRO A 182 6.34 3.52 -20.33
CA PRO A 182 7.39 2.52 -20.50
C PRO A 182 8.47 2.60 -19.43
N PHE A 183 8.96 3.81 -19.12
CA PHE A 183 10.03 4.00 -18.15
C PHE A 183 9.59 3.65 -16.72
N SER A 184 8.32 3.87 -16.40
CA SER A 184 7.74 3.53 -15.09
C SER A 184 7.21 2.10 -14.99
N ALA A 185 7.18 1.34 -16.09
CA ALA A 185 6.55 0.02 -16.13
C ALA A 185 7.16 -0.98 -15.13
N ILE A 186 8.49 -1.00 -14.97
CA ILE A 186 9.16 -1.89 -14.02
C ILE A 186 8.74 -1.56 -12.58
N GLY A 187 8.82 -0.28 -12.20
CA GLY A 187 8.41 0.19 -10.88
C GLY A 187 6.93 -0.08 -10.60
N LEU A 188 6.06 0.22 -11.57
CA LEU A 188 4.62 0.00 -11.48
C LEU A 188 4.27 -1.48 -11.30
N VAL A 189 4.86 -2.39 -12.07
CA VAL A 189 4.57 -3.83 -11.98
C VAL A 189 5.01 -4.39 -10.63
N TRP A 190 6.21 -4.03 -10.17
CA TRP A 190 6.69 -4.49 -8.86
C TRP A 190 5.82 -3.97 -7.71
N ASN A 191 5.49 -2.68 -7.73
CA ASN A 191 4.65 -2.08 -6.71
C ASN A 191 3.19 -2.54 -6.81
N SER A 192 2.70 -2.93 -7.99
CA SER A 192 1.38 -3.53 -8.17
C SER A 192 1.23 -4.84 -7.40
N MET A 193 2.24 -5.70 -7.46
CA MET A 193 2.27 -6.96 -6.72
C MET A 193 2.20 -6.73 -5.20
N MET A 194 3.02 -5.81 -4.67
CA MET A 194 2.99 -5.45 -3.24
C MET A 194 1.66 -4.80 -2.84
N SER A 195 1.10 -3.98 -3.73
CA SER A 195 -0.20 -3.34 -3.52
C SER A 195 -1.32 -4.37 -3.41
N VAL A 196 -1.39 -5.36 -4.30
CA VAL A 196 -2.43 -6.40 -4.22
C VAL A 196 -2.30 -7.23 -2.94
N ALA A 197 -1.09 -7.49 -2.46
CA ALA A 197 -0.89 -8.10 -1.13
C ALA A 197 -1.51 -7.26 0.00
N GLY A 198 -1.43 -5.92 -0.08
CA GLY A 198 -2.15 -5.02 0.83
C GLY A 198 -3.68 -5.12 0.74
N GLY A 199 -4.21 -5.43 -0.45
CA GLY A 199 -5.64 -5.72 -0.63
C GLY A 199 -6.07 -7.01 0.07
N TRP A 200 -5.27 -8.08 -0.05
CA TRP A 200 -5.50 -9.33 0.68
C TRP A 200 -5.42 -9.15 2.20
N PHE A 201 -4.50 -8.30 2.66
CA PHE A 201 -4.28 -8.02 4.08
C PHE A 201 -5.55 -7.53 4.79
N PHE A 202 -6.28 -6.59 4.17
CA PHE A 202 -7.50 -5.99 4.72
C PHE A 202 -8.79 -6.66 4.28
N LEU A 203 -8.72 -7.71 3.44
CA LEU A 203 -9.90 -8.33 2.83
C LEU A 203 -10.93 -8.77 3.86
N MET A 204 -10.52 -9.47 4.92
CA MET A 204 -11.43 -9.94 5.98
C MET A 204 -12.24 -8.78 6.59
N ALA A 205 -11.56 -7.70 7.01
CA ALA A 205 -12.21 -6.53 7.57
C ALA A 205 -13.13 -5.81 6.55
N CYS A 206 -12.77 -5.80 5.27
CA CYS A 206 -13.57 -5.16 4.22
C CYS A 206 -14.79 -5.99 3.81
N GLU A 207 -14.79 -7.31 4.02
CA GLU A 207 -15.90 -8.19 3.69
C GLU A 207 -16.81 -8.48 4.89
N MET A 208 -16.27 -8.44 6.11
CA MET A 208 -17.04 -8.62 7.34
C MET A 208 -16.56 -7.68 8.46
N PHE A 209 -17.49 -6.92 9.02
CA PHE A 209 -17.25 -6.13 10.22
C PHE A 209 -18.55 -5.90 11.01
N VAL A 210 -18.39 -5.61 12.30
CA VAL A 210 -19.50 -5.37 13.23
C VAL A 210 -19.43 -3.93 13.72
N LEU A 211 -20.58 -3.26 13.78
CA LEU A 211 -20.75 -1.92 14.33
C LEU A 211 -21.98 -1.92 15.26
N LYS A 212 -21.74 -1.80 16.56
CA LYS A 212 -22.74 -1.98 17.62
C LYS A 212 -23.45 -3.32 17.45
N ASP A 213 -24.77 -3.28 17.24
CA ASP A 213 -25.60 -4.47 17.06
C ASP A 213 -25.78 -4.85 15.58
N ARG A 214 -25.05 -4.19 14.67
CA ARG A 214 -25.19 -4.38 13.22
C ARG A 214 -24.01 -5.13 12.67
N ASP A 215 -24.32 -6.21 11.95
CA ASP A 215 -23.34 -7.05 11.29
C ASP A 215 -23.37 -6.82 9.78
N PHE A 216 -22.26 -6.34 9.23
CA PHE A 216 -22.09 -6.09 7.81
C PHE A 216 -21.24 -7.19 7.22
N ARG A 217 -21.85 -8.05 6.40
CA ARG A 217 -21.15 -9.17 5.74
C ARG A 217 -21.41 -9.18 4.23
N LEU A 218 -20.39 -9.58 3.48
CA LEU A 218 -20.45 -9.90 2.06
C LEU A 218 -20.02 -11.35 1.84
N PRO A 219 -20.59 -12.06 0.85
CA PRO A 219 -20.08 -13.39 0.51
C PRO A 219 -18.69 -13.24 -0.11
N GLY A 220 -17.70 -13.84 0.53
CA GLY A 220 -16.29 -13.71 0.22
C GLY A 220 -15.44 -14.63 1.08
N ILE A 221 -14.24 -14.94 0.62
CA ILE A 221 -13.31 -15.84 1.32
C ILE A 221 -12.88 -15.25 2.68
N GLY A 222 -12.81 -13.92 2.78
CA GLY A 222 -12.50 -13.24 4.03
C GLY A 222 -13.61 -13.41 5.07
N SER A 223 -14.88 -13.21 4.67
CA SER A 223 -16.03 -13.45 5.56
C SER A 223 -16.18 -14.93 5.94
N TYR A 224 -15.84 -15.85 5.04
CA TYR A 224 -15.82 -17.28 5.34
C TYR A 224 -14.78 -17.62 6.41
N ILE A 225 -13.52 -17.16 6.25
CA ILE A 225 -12.46 -17.36 7.24
C ILE A 225 -12.85 -16.73 8.58
N GLN A 226 -13.37 -15.50 8.58
CA GLN A 226 -13.73 -14.79 9.80
C GLN A 226 -14.93 -15.41 10.51
N THR A 227 -15.94 -15.88 9.78
CA THR A 227 -17.09 -16.59 10.35
C THR A 227 -16.64 -17.92 10.98
N ALA A 228 -15.81 -18.70 10.28
CA ALA A 228 -15.25 -19.93 10.82
C ALA A 228 -14.38 -19.69 12.08
N ALA A 229 -13.54 -18.64 12.04
CA ALA A 229 -12.70 -18.25 13.18
C ALA A 229 -13.54 -17.80 14.39
N ASN A 230 -14.63 -17.06 14.16
CA ASN A 230 -15.56 -16.66 15.21
C ASN A 230 -16.28 -17.86 15.83
N HIS A 231 -16.58 -18.90 15.06
CA HIS A 231 -17.15 -20.17 15.57
C HIS A 231 -16.10 -21.08 16.24
N GLY A 232 -14.80 -20.72 16.17
CA GLY A 232 -13.72 -21.57 16.66
C GLY A 232 -13.47 -22.82 15.80
N ASP A 233 -14.03 -22.88 14.59
CA ASP A 233 -13.91 -24.01 13.68
C ASP A 233 -12.60 -23.94 12.88
N MET A 234 -11.56 -24.58 13.41
CA MET A 234 -10.23 -24.57 12.81
C MET A 234 -10.19 -25.24 11.44
N MET A 235 -11.02 -26.27 11.19
CA MET A 235 -10.99 -26.99 9.91
C MET A 235 -11.45 -26.09 8.77
N HIS A 236 -12.55 -25.37 8.96
CA HIS A 236 -13.04 -24.44 7.95
C HIS A 236 -12.14 -23.21 7.81
N VAL A 237 -11.51 -22.73 8.90
CA VAL A 237 -10.45 -21.70 8.81
C VAL A 237 -9.31 -22.17 7.90
N LEU A 238 -8.84 -23.41 8.05
CA LEU A 238 -7.76 -23.96 7.22
C LEU A 238 -8.17 -24.12 5.76
N TYR A 239 -9.40 -24.53 5.45
CA TYR A 239 -9.91 -24.56 4.07
C TYR A 239 -9.93 -23.17 3.44
N GLY A 240 -10.37 -22.16 4.19
CA GLY A 240 -10.39 -20.77 3.73
C GLY A 240 -8.99 -20.23 3.47
N ILE A 241 -8.06 -20.41 4.40
CA ILE A 241 -6.66 -19.99 4.28
C ILE A 241 -5.97 -20.73 3.12
N GLY A 242 -6.13 -22.06 3.04
CA GLY A 242 -5.55 -22.87 1.98
C GLY A 242 -6.01 -22.41 0.59
N THR A 243 -7.29 -22.10 0.46
CA THR A 243 -7.85 -21.53 -0.79
C THR A 243 -7.26 -20.15 -1.07
N MET A 244 -7.19 -19.26 -0.08
CA MET A 244 -6.60 -17.93 -0.26
C MET A 244 -5.14 -18.01 -0.72
N ILE A 245 -4.33 -18.88 -0.11
CA ILE A 245 -2.93 -19.11 -0.50
C ILE A 245 -2.86 -19.64 -1.94
N PHE A 246 -3.69 -20.63 -2.28
CA PHE A 246 -3.78 -21.19 -3.62
C PHE A 246 -4.10 -20.10 -4.67
N LEU A 247 -5.08 -19.23 -4.40
CA LEU A 247 -5.42 -18.12 -5.28
C LEU A 247 -4.26 -17.14 -5.46
N ILE A 248 -3.57 -16.79 -4.37
CA ILE A 248 -2.43 -15.87 -4.44
C ILE A 248 -1.30 -16.44 -5.30
N ILE A 249 -0.97 -17.72 -5.12
CA ILE A 249 0.04 -18.42 -5.93
C ILE A 249 -0.38 -18.46 -7.41
N ILE A 250 -1.65 -18.75 -7.68
CA ILE A 250 -2.19 -18.74 -9.05
C ILE A 250 -2.09 -17.34 -9.67
N LEU A 251 -2.48 -16.29 -8.95
CA LEU A 251 -2.37 -14.92 -9.45
C LEU A 251 -0.92 -14.51 -9.69
N ASP A 252 0.02 -14.92 -8.83
CA ASP A 252 1.45 -14.71 -9.05
C ASP A 252 1.92 -15.35 -10.35
N ILE A 253 1.57 -16.62 -10.58
CA ILE A 253 1.98 -17.37 -11.76
C ILE A 253 1.32 -16.82 -13.04
N LEU A 254 0.02 -16.53 -13.00
CA LEU A 254 -0.76 -16.14 -14.18
C LEU A 254 -0.63 -14.65 -14.52
N ILE A 255 -0.47 -13.77 -13.53
CA ILE A 255 -0.49 -12.31 -13.72
C ILE A 255 0.89 -11.71 -13.48
N TRP A 256 1.48 -11.91 -12.30
CA TRP A 256 2.67 -11.15 -11.90
C TRP A 256 3.95 -11.61 -12.59
N ARG A 257 4.24 -12.92 -12.63
CA ARG A 257 5.45 -13.45 -13.29
C ARG A 257 5.53 -13.04 -14.77
N PRO A 258 4.45 -13.15 -15.57
CA PRO A 258 4.47 -12.68 -16.96
C PRO A 258 4.67 -11.17 -17.08
N LEU A 259 4.03 -10.37 -16.22
CA LEU A 259 4.17 -8.92 -16.24
C LEU A 259 5.58 -8.47 -15.85
N VAL A 260 6.20 -9.12 -14.86
CA VAL A 260 7.58 -8.85 -14.45
C VAL A 260 8.56 -9.22 -15.56
N ALA A 261 8.39 -10.37 -16.21
CA ALA A 261 9.21 -10.75 -17.36
C ALA A 261 9.00 -9.80 -18.54
N TRP A 262 7.76 -9.37 -18.80
CA TRP A 262 7.44 -8.40 -19.85
C TRP A 262 8.03 -7.02 -19.58
N SER A 263 8.09 -6.56 -18.33
CA SER A 263 8.58 -5.23 -17.99
C SER A 263 10.11 -5.11 -18.12
N GLN A 264 10.85 -6.22 -18.09
CA GLN A 264 12.31 -6.23 -18.28
C GLN A 264 12.76 -5.61 -19.60
N LYS A 265 11.93 -5.63 -20.66
CA LYS A 265 12.25 -5.00 -21.94
C LYS A 265 12.46 -3.48 -21.87
N PHE A 266 12.00 -2.85 -20.79
CA PHE A 266 12.15 -1.42 -20.54
C PHE A 266 13.36 -1.09 -19.66
N ARG A 267 14.17 -2.10 -19.30
CA ARG A 267 15.36 -1.92 -18.46
C ARG A 267 16.45 -1.23 -19.28
N MET A 268 16.93 -0.11 -18.76
CA MET A 268 17.97 0.72 -19.40
C MET A 268 19.35 0.36 -18.81
N GLU A 269 19.76 -0.90 -18.91
CA GLU A 269 21.11 -1.35 -18.51
C GLU A 269 21.91 -1.73 -19.75
N THR A 270 23.15 -1.24 -19.83
CA THR A 270 24.10 -1.50 -20.94
C THR A 270 24.79 -2.87 -20.85
N VAL A 271 24.63 -3.57 -19.73
CA VAL A 271 25.22 -4.89 -19.49
C VAL A 271 24.11 -5.93 -19.63
N GLN A 272 24.24 -6.83 -20.60
CA GLN A 272 23.35 -7.97 -20.76
C GLN A 272 23.39 -8.82 -19.48
N ALA A 273 22.26 -8.94 -18.79
CA ALA A 273 22.15 -9.86 -17.66
C ALA A 273 22.06 -11.30 -18.21
N GLU A 274 22.97 -12.17 -17.79
CA GLU A 274 23.11 -13.58 -18.20
C GLU A 274 21.90 -14.49 -17.85
N ASP A 275 20.83 -13.99 -17.24
CA ASP A 275 19.63 -14.78 -16.96
C ASP A 275 18.37 -13.96 -17.30
N GLU A 276 17.92 -14.04 -18.56
CA GLU A 276 16.54 -13.69 -18.90
C GLU A 276 15.63 -14.63 -18.11
N ARG A 277 14.88 -14.10 -17.12
CA ARG A 277 13.84 -14.87 -16.44
C ARG A 277 12.72 -15.18 -17.44
N GLU A 278 12.84 -16.29 -18.14
CA GLU A 278 11.81 -16.79 -19.04
C GLU A 278 10.55 -17.14 -18.23
N SER A 279 9.42 -16.50 -18.57
CA SER A 279 8.11 -16.89 -18.04
C SER A 279 7.42 -17.79 -19.06
N PHE A 280 7.14 -19.04 -18.69
CA PHE A 280 6.39 -19.98 -19.51
C PHE A 280 5.07 -19.38 -20.00
N VAL A 281 4.30 -18.76 -19.11
CA VAL A 281 3.01 -18.14 -19.43
C VAL A 281 3.20 -16.97 -20.41
N LEU A 282 4.24 -16.15 -20.24
CA LEU A 282 4.55 -15.09 -21.22
C LEU A 282 4.87 -15.66 -22.60
N ASN A 283 5.60 -16.77 -22.67
CA ASN A 283 5.92 -17.45 -23.93
C ASN A 283 4.65 -17.99 -24.62
N VAL A 284 3.71 -18.55 -23.85
CA VAL A 284 2.39 -18.96 -24.37
C VAL A 284 1.59 -17.76 -24.88
N ILE A 285 1.54 -16.66 -24.10
CA ILE A 285 0.85 -15.42 -24.48
C ILE A 285 1.43 -14.83 -25.78
N ARG A 286 2.76 -14.80 -25.93
CA ARG A 286 3.43 -14.28 -27.14
C ARG A 286 3.19 -15.14 -28.38
N LYS A 287 3.06 -16.46 -28.23
CA LYS A 287 2.77 -17.38 -29.34
C LYS A 287 1.29 -17.41 -29.73
N SER A 288 0.41 -16.75 -28.96
CA SER A 288 -1.03 -16.73 -29.23
C SER A 288 -1.37 -15.73 -30.33
N SER A 289 -1.90 -16.23 -31.45
CA SER A 289 -2.41 -15.41 -32.57
C SER A 289 -3.58 -14.51 -32.17
N PHE A 290 -4.30 -14.84 -31.10
CA PHE A 290 -5.34 -14.00 -30.53
C PHE A 290 -4.76 -12.75 -29.85
N VAL A 291 -3.67 -12.92 -29.08
CA VAL A 291 -2.97 -11.81 -28.42
C VAL A 291 -2.34 -10.89 -29.46
N GLU A 292 -1.82 -11.44 -30.56
CA GLU A 292 -1.31 -10.66 -31.68
C GLU A 292 -2.42 -9.81 -32.33
N LYS A 293 -3.61 -10.38 -32.56
CA LYS A 293 -4.79 -9.62 -33.04
C LYS A 293 -5.21 -8.51 -32.08
N ILE A 294 -5.21 -8.77 -30.77
CA ILE A 294 -5.49 -7.74 -29.74
C ILE A 294 -4.44 -6.63 -29.79
N ASN A 295 -3.15 -6.99 -29.89
CA ASN A 295 -2.08 -6.01 -29.96
C ASN A 295 -2.19 -5.14 -31.22
N CYS A 296 -2.50 -5.73 -32.38
CA CYS A 296 -2.78 -4.98 -33.60
C CYS A 296 -3.99 -4.05 -33.46
N LEU A 297 -5.07 -4.51 -32.82
CA LEU A 297 -6.25 -3.69 -32.53
C LEU A 297 -5.89 -2.51 -31.61
N PHE A 298 -5.14 -2.78 -30.54
CA PHE A 298 -4.69 -1.77 -29.58
C PHE A 298 -3.80 -0.72 -30.25
N VAL A 299 -2.82 -1.13 -31.07
CA VAL A 299 -1.97 -0.22 -31.86
C VAL A 299 -2.80 0.61 -32.84
N ARG A 300 -3.82 0.03 -33.48
CA ARG A 300 -4.72 0.76 -34.39
C ARG A 300 -5.55 1.80 -33.64
N ILE A 301 -6.09 1.46 -32.47
CA ILE A 301 -6.88 2.36 -31.63
C ILE A 301 -5.99 3.50 -31.09
N THR A 302 -4.81 3.17 -30.55
CA THR A 302 -3.88 4.19 -30.02
C THR A 302 -3.42 5.15 -31.09
N LYS A 303 -3.11 4.67 -32.30
CA LYS A 303 -2.73 5.53 -33.44
C LYS A 303 -3.88 6.43 -33.89
N LYS A 304 -5.13 5.93 -33.93
CA LYS A 304 -6.32 6.77 -34.20
C LYS A 304 -6.51 7.84 -33.13
N PHE A 305 -6.32 7.48 -31.86
CA PHE A 305 -6.46 8.41 -30.73
C PHE A 305 -5.33 9.44 -30.70
N GLU A 306 -4.10 9.07 -31.07
CA GLU A 306 -2.95 9.96 -31.23
C GLU A 306 -3.26 11.07 -32.26
N VAL A 307 -3.72 10.70 -33.46
CA VAL A 307 -4.11 11.66 -34.51
C VAL A 307 -5.26 12.56 -34.07
N PHE A 308 -6.26 11.99 -33.38
CA PHE A 308 -7.41 12.75 -32.87
C PHE A 308 -6.99 13.75 -31.78
N TYR A 309 -6.16 13.31 -30.83
CA TYR A 309 -5.66 14.15 -29.75
C TYR A 309 -4.80 15.31 -30.28
N ASP A 310 -3.93 15.04 -31.25
CA ASP A 310 -3.07 16.08 -31.84
C ASP A 310 -3.89 17.16 -32.56
N ARG A 311 -4.98 16.77 -33.26
CA ARG A 311 -5.93 17.73 -33.87
C ARG A 311 -6.66 18.60 -32.85
N ILE A 312 -7.02 18.05 -31.69
CA ILE A 312 -7.72 18.80 -30.63
C ILE A 312 -6.75 19.68 -29.85
N SER A 313 -5.55 19.17 -29.57
CA SER A 313 -4.54 19.88 -28.79
C SER A 313 -3.99 21.11 -29.52
N SER A 314 -4.05 21.15 -30.85
CA SER A 314 -3.65 22.32 -31.64
C SER A 314 -4.74 23.40 -31.71
N ASN A 315 -5.98 23.11 -31.30
CA ASN A 315 -7.14 23.96 -31.57
C ASN A 315 -7.95 24.34 -30.32
N SER A 316 -7.30 24.52 -29.17
CA SER A 316 -8.00 24.88 -27.93
C SER A 316 -8.12 26.39 -27.70
N LYS A 317 -8.97 27.07 -28.47
CA LYS A 317 -9.73 28.22 -27.94
C LYS A 317 -11.13 27.72 -27.61
N THR A 318 -11.34 27.17 -26.41
CA THR A 318 -12.67 26.78 -25.97
C THR A 318 -13.47 28.01 -25.55
N PRO A 319 -14.66 28.28 -26.12
CA PRO A 319 -15.48 29.46 -25.79
C PRO A 319 -16.16 29.37 -24.41
N LEU A 320 -16.00 28.27 -23.68
CA LEU A 320 -16.58 28.01 -22.35
C LEU A 320 -15.57 28.13 -21.19
N ALA A 321 -14.54 28.95 -21.34
CA ALA A 321 -13.52 29.15 -20.30
C ALA A 321 -14.11 29.75 -19.00
N TRP A 322 -15.09 30.65 -19.13
CA TRP A 322 -15.74 31.30 -17.97
C TRP A 322 -16.61 30.30 -17.19
N LEU A 323 -17.43 29.48 -17.86
CA LEU A 323 -18.25 28.47 -17.19
C LEU A 323 -17.40 27.44 -16.42
N ARG A 324 -16.27 26.99 -17.00
CA ARG A 324 -15.30 26.13 -16.29
C ARG A 324 -14.69 26.82 -15.07
N LYS A 325 -14.44 28.13 -15.14
CA LYS A 325 -13.93 28.91 -14.01
C LYS A 325 -14.98 29.03 -12.90
N VAL A 326 -16.24 29.32 -13.25
CA VAL A 326 -17.37 29.41 -12.31
C VAL A 326 -17.62 28.06 -11.64
N ILE A 327 -17.72 26.96 -12.40
CA ILE A 327 -17.90 25.60 -11.84
C ILE A 327 -16.77 25.25 -10.88
N LYS A 328 -15.50 25.56 -11.22
CA LYS A 328 -14.36 25.35 -10.33
C LYS A 328 -14.44 26.18 -9.05
N ILE A 329 -14.87 27.43 -9.14
CA ILE A 329 -15.04 28.31 -7.97
C ILE A 329 -16.17 27.80 -7.08
N ILE A 330 -17.32 27.41 -7.64
CA ILE A 330 -18.45 26.85 -6.89
C ILE A 330 -18.02 25.55 -6.20
N LEU A 331 -17.37 24.62 -6.91
CA LEU A 331 -16.84 23.40 -6.32
C LEU A 331 -15.81 23.70 -5.22
N PHE A 332 -14.94 24.69 -5.42
CA PHE A 332 -13.96 25.08 -4.41
C PHE A 332 -14.62 25.65 -3.15
N ILE A 333 -15.60 26.54 -3.29
CA ILE A 333 -16.36 27.12 -2.17
C ILE A 333 -17.16 26.03 -1.46
N ALA A 334 -17.89 25.18 -2.19
CA ALA A 334 -18.64 24.06 -1.62
C ALA A 334 -17.73 23.11 -0.84
N THR A 335 -16.54 22.83 -1.36
CA THR A 335 -15.52 22.02 -0.66
C THR A 335 -15.06 22.71 0.61
N ILE A 336 -14.72 24.00 0.58
CA ILE A 336 -14.32 24.77 1.77
C ILE A 336 -15.42 24.77 2.83
N VAL A 337 -16.67 25.03 2.44
CA VAL A 337 -17.80 25.03 3.37
C VAL A 337 -17.99 23.65 4.00
N ALA A 338 -17.92 22.58 3.22
CA ALA A 338 -18.01 21.20 3.72
C ALA A 338 -16.86 20.88 4.70
N ILE A 339 -15.63 21.29 4.38
CA ILE A 339 -14.46 21.13 5.25
C ILE A 339 -14.66 21.91 6.55
N SER A 340 -15.00 23.19 6.49
CA SER A 340 -15.17 24.03 7.66
C SER A 340 -16.29 23.52 8.57
N TRP A 341 -17.41 23.10 7.98
CA TRP A 341 -18.51 22.49 8.73
C TRP A 341 -18.09 21.18 9.40
N ALA A 342 -17.37 20.32 8.68
CA ALA A 342 -16.87 19.06 9.22
C ALA A 342 -15.79 19.27 10.31
N GLY A 343 -14.93 20.28 10.16
CA GLY A 343 -13.94 20.67 11.16
C GLY A 343 -14.59 21.15 12.45
N LEU A 344 -15.68 21.94 12.38
CA LEU A 344 -16.44 22.34 13.57
C LEU A 344 -17.06 21.13 14.28
N ARG A 345 -17.55 20.13 13.53
CA ARG A 345 -18.06 18.87 14.09
C ARG A 345 -16.95 18.02 14.71
N ALA A 346 -15.77 17.97 14.08
CA ALA A 346 -14.57 17.33 14.60
C ALA A 346 -14.22 17.87 15.98
N ILE A 347 -14.19 19.21 16.10
CA ILE A 347 -13.89 19.89 17.36
C ILE A 347 -14.91 19.53 18.42
N LYS A 348 -16.21 19.45 18.06
CA LYS A 348 -17.25 19.01 19.01
C LYS A 348 -17.05 17.57 19.50
N LEU A 349 -16.70 16.64 18.61
CA LEU A 349 -16.39 15.25 18.98
C LEU A 349 -15.14 15.17 19.86
N PHE A 350 -14.11 15.96 19.55
CA PHE A 350 -12.91 16.07 20.36
C PHE A 350 -13.25 16.58 21.76
N LEU A 351 -13.92 17.72 21.88
CA LEU A 351 -14.27 18.33 23.17
C LEU A 351 -15.25 17.49 24.01
N SER A 352 -15.94 16.51 23.42
CA SER A 352 -16.84 15.62 24.15
C SER A 352 -16.15 14.50 24.95
N LEU A 353 -14.84 14.31 24.78
CA LEU A 353 -14.09 13.25 25.45
C LEU A 353 -13.56 13.68 26.83
N SER A 354 -13.52 12.73 27.77
CA SER A 354 -12.93 12.94 29.10
C SER A 354 -11.39 13.00 29.04
N VAL A 355 -10.77 13.62 30.05
CA VAL A 355 -9.30 13.68 30.19
C VAL A 355 -8.68 12.27 30.27
N GLU A 356 -9.38 11.33 30.91
CA GLU A 356 -8.97 9.93 31.00
C GLU A 356 -8.93 9.26 29.62
N ALA A 357 -9.89 9.56 28.75
CA ALA A 357 -9.90 9.04 27.38
C ALA A 357 -8.64 9.51 26.62
N TYR A 358 -8.25 10.78 26.75
CA TYR A 358 -7.01 11.28 26.15
C TYR A 358 -5.76 10.58 26.69
N LEU A 359 -5.66 10.42 28.01
CA LEU A 359 -4.53 9.73 28.63
C LEU A 359 -4.46 8.26 28.18
N SER A 360 -5.61 7.60 28.01
CA SER A 360 -5.69 6.24 27.49
C SER A 360 -5.13 6.15 26.05
N VAL A 361 -5.40 7.15 25.20
CA VAL A 361 -4.87 7.19 23.82
C VAL A 361 -3.36 7.36 23.81
N PHE A 362 -2.81 8.27 24.62
CA PHE A 362 -1.35 8.48 24.68
C PHE A 362 -0.60 7.28 25.29
N THR A 363 -1.17 6.63 26.30
CA THR A 363 -0.57 5.42 26.88
C THR A 363 -0.63 4.25 25.88
N ALA A 364 -1.76 4.06 25.21
CA ALA A 364 -1.92 3.10 24.12
C ALA A 364 -0.93 3.36 22.97
N ALA A 365 -0.68 4.64 22.64
CA ALA A 365 0.32 5.03 21.66
C ALA A 365 1.73 4.58 22.04
N GLY A 366 2.13 4.77 23.29
CA GLY A 366 3.42 4.29 23.80
C GLY A 366 3.59 2.79 23.61
N PHE A 367 2.57 1.99 23.97
CA PHE A 367 2.63 0.53 23.77
C PHE A 367 2.73 0.12 22.29
N SER A 368 1.96 0.74 21.39
CA SER A 368 2.05 0.42 19.96
C SER A 368 3.38 0.85 19.34
N ILE A 369 3.97 1.98 19.77
CA ILE A 369 5.33 2.39 19.35
C ILE A 369 6.36 1.35 19.78
N LEU A 370 6.29 0.88 21.03
CA LEU A 370 7.22 -0.13 21.55
C LEU A 370 7.13 -1.44 20.77
N ARG A 371 5.91 -1.95 20.53
CA ARG A 371 5.71 -3.17 19.72
C ARG A 371 6.18 -3.00 18.28
N THR A 372 5.85 -1.88 17.66
CA THR A 372 6.29 -1.55 16.29
C THR A 372 7.81 -1.53 16.21
N SER A 373 8.47 -0.86 17.15
CA SER A 373 9.93 -0.79 17.21
C SER A 373 10.55 -2.16 17.45
N ALA A 374 9.97 -2.98 18.33
CA ALA A 374 10.44 -4.34 18.61
C ALA A 374 10.31 -5.24 17.36
N ALA A 375 9.15 -5.22 16.69
CA ALA A 375 8.92 -5.99 15.47
C ALA A 375 9.92 -5.59 14.36
N LEU A 376 10.14 -4.28 14.15
CA LEU A 376 11.11 -3.78 13.17
C LEU A 376 12.55 -4.17 13.53
N LEU A 377 12.92 -4.09 14.80
CA LEU A 377 14.25 -4.48 15.26
C LEU A 377 14.50 -5.97 15.02
N ILE A 378 13.57 -6.84 15.46
CA ILE A 378 13.68 -8.29 15.26
C ILE A 378 13.74 -8.61 13.77
N ALA A 379 12.83 -8.03 12.97
CA ALA A 379 12.83 -8.21 11.52
C ALA A 379 14.17 -7.82 10.89
N THR A 380 14.72 -6.65 11.25
CA THR A 380 16.01 -6.17 10.73
C THR A 380 17.16 -7.11 11.09
N LEU A 381 17.20 -7.60 12.33
CA LEU A 381 18.29 -8.43 12.84
C LEU A 381 18.47 -9.73 12.06
N TRP A 382 17.39 -10.37 11.60
CA TRP A 382 17.48 -11.62 10.84
C TRP A 382 17.44 -11.41 9.31
N THR A 383 16.65 -10.45 8.83
CA THR A 383 16.51 -10.20 7.38
C THR A 383 17.72 -9.55 6.76
N VAL A 384 18.46 -8.69 7.48
CA VAL A 384 19.66 -8.04 6.92
C VAL A 384 20.76 -9.07 6.64
N PRO A 385 21.16 -9.94 7.59
CA PRO A 385 22.11 -11.01 7.31
C PRO A 385 21.65 -11.96 6.20
N LEU A 386 20.40 -12.42 6.25
CA LEU A 386 19.87 -13.34 5.24
C LEU A 386 19.80 -12.68 3.86
N GLY A 387 19.34 -11.44 3.78
CA GLY A 387 19.20 -10.70 2.52
C GLY A 387 20.56 -10.44 1.87
N VAL A 388 21.58 -10.10 2.67
CA VAL A 388 22.96 -9.97 2.18
C VAL A 388 23.49 -11.32 1.69
N TYR A 389 23.26 -12.41 2.43
CA TYR A 389 23.67 -13.74 2.01
C TYR A 389 23.04 -14.13 0.66
N ILE A 390 21.73 -13.94 0.51
CA ILE A 390 21.00 -14.23 -0.73
C ILE A 390 21.49 -13.33 -1.88
N GLY A 391 21.60 -12.02 -1.66
CA GLY A 391 21.96 -11.06 -2.72
C GLY A 391 23.43 -11.12 -3.15
N MET A 392 24.33 -11.57 -2.29
CA MET A 392 25.75 -11.74 -2.65
C MET A 392 26.08 -13.13 -3.21
N ASN A 393 25.15 -14.10 -3.17
CA ASN A 393 25.39 -15.48 -3.59
C ASN A 393 24.37 -15.96 -4.64
N PRO A 394 24.77 -16.09 -5.92
CA PRO A 394 23.89 -16.52 -7.01
C PRO A 394 23.26 -17.91 -6.79
N LYS A 395 23.95 -18.84 -6.11
CA LYS A 395 23.39 -20.16 -5.80
C LYS A 395 22.28 -20.07 -4.75
N ALA A 396 22.50 -19.27 -3.70
CA ALA A 396 21.49 -19.03 -2.67
C ALA A 396 20.27 -18.31 -3.25
N ALA A 397 20.46 -17.32 -4.13
CA ALA A 397 19.38 -16.62 -4.81
C ALA A 397 18.48 -17.57 -5.62
N ARG A 398 19.04 -18.53 -6.37
CA ARG A 398 18.26 -19.49 -7.17
C ARG A 398 17.34 -20.40 -6.33
N ILE A 399 17.73 -20.72 -5.10
CA ILE A 399 16.98 -21.65 -4.23
C ILE A 399 16.08 -20.90 -3.25
N LEU A 400 16.62 -19.92 -2.52
CA LEU A 400 15.94 -19.24 -1.43
C LEU A 400 14.97 -18.17 -1.92
N GLN A 401 15.27 -17.46 -3.01
CA GLN A 401 14.42 -16.36 -3.47
C GLN A 401 13.01 -16.85 -3.87
N PRO A 402 12.82 -17.95 -4.62
CA PRO A 402 11.50 -18.49 -4.90
C PRO A 402 10.72 -18.87 -3.64
N ILE A 403 11.38 -19.51 -2.65
CA ILE A 403 10.76 -19.92 -1.39
C ILE A 403 10.29 -18.68 -0.61
N VAL A 404 11.18 -17.69 -0.46
CA VAL A 404 10.88 -16.42 0.22
C VAL A 404 9.73 -15.69 -0.48
N GLN A 405 9.67 -15.69 -1.82
CA GLN A 405 8.56 -15.08 -2.57
C GLN A 405 7.22 -15.76 -2.28
N VAL A 406 7.20 -17.09 -2.26
CA VAL A 406 5.97 -17.84 -1.94
C VAL A 406 5.53 -17.55 -0.50
N VAL A 407 6.43 -17.66 0.47
CA VAL A 407 6.09 -17.42 1.89
C VAL A 407 5.68 -15.97 2.12
N ALA A 408 6.35 -15.00 1.51
CA ALA A 408 6.02 -13.58 1.61
C ALA A 408 4.69 -13.21 0.95
N SER A 409 4.20 -14.02 0.00
CA SER A 409 2.91 -13.79 -0.65
C SER A 409 1.73 -14.12 0.25
N ILE A 410 1.93 -14.92 1.30
CA ILE A 410 0.87 -15.34 2.23
C ILE A 410 0.49 -14.15 3.13
N PRO A 411 -0.78 -13.70 3.16
CA PRO A 411 -1.20 -12.59 3.98
C PRO A 411 -1.08 -12.96 5.46
N ALA A 412 -0.32 -12.17 6.21
CA ALA A 412 -0.07 -12.43 7.62
C ALA A 412 -1.37 -12.46 8.45
N THR A 413 -2.37 -11.65 8.06
CA THR A 413 -3.69 -11.61 8.72
C THR A 413 -4.46 -12.91 8.56
N ALA A 414 -4.36 -13.57 7.40
CA ALA A 414 -5.07 -14.82 7.14
C ALA A 414 -4.58 -15.96 8.05
N VAL A 415 -3.26 -16.05 8.26
CA VAL A 415 -2.66 -17.09 9.13
C VAL A 415 -2.70 -16.73 10.62
N PHE A 416 -3.00 -15.48 10.95
CA PHE A 416 -2.91 -14.97 12.33
C PHE A 416 -3.78 -15.72 13.34
N PRO A 417 -5.07 -16.04 13.07
CA PRO A 417 -5.89 -16.78 14.04
C PRO A 417 -5.27 -18.11 14.48
N VAL A 418 -4.69 -18.84 13.52
CA VAL A 418 -4.02 -20.13 13.76
C VAL A 418 -2.77 -19.96 14.63
N ILE A 419 -1.96 -18.96 14.30
CA ILE A 419 -0.73 -18.65 15.03
C ILE A 419 -1.02 -18.17 16.45
N LEU A 420 -2.04 -17.31 16.61
CA LEU A 420 -2.41 -16.76 17.91
C LEU A 420 -2.81 -17.87 18.88
N LEU A 421 -3.61 -18.85 18.43
CA LEU A 421 -3.96 -20.01 19.24
C LEU A 421 -2.74 -20.82 19.68
N PHE A 422 -1.78 -21.01 18.77
CA PHE A 422 -0.53 -21.71 19.10
C PHE A 422 0.29 -20.94 20.14
N LEU A 423 0.41 -19.61 20.00
CA LEU A 423 1.13 -18.76 20.93
C LEU A 423 0.48 -18.74 22.32
N ILE A 424 -0.86 -18.67 22.38
CA ILE A 424 -1.60 -18.71 23.66
C ILE A 424 -1.35 -20.02 24.39
N LYS A 425 -1.35 -21.15 23.67
CA LYS A 425 -1.03 -22.47 24.27
C LYS A 425 0.39 -22.55 24.83
N LEU A 426 1.34 -21.79 24.27
CA LEU A 426 2.71 -21.68 24.76
C LEU A 426 2.88 -20.66 25.90
N GLY A 427 1.79 -20.08 26.41
CA GLY A 427 1.81 -19.03 27.44
C GLY A 427 2.14 -17.63 26.90
N GLY A 428 2.24 -17.47 25.58
CA GLY A 428 2.38 -16.18 24.92
C GLY A 428 1.02 -15.49 24.79
N GLY A 429 0.82 -14.38 25.49
CA GLY A 429 -0.41 -13.59 25.37
C GLY A 429 -0.50 -12.81 24.04
N LEU A 430 -1.64 -12.14 23.82
CA LEU A 430 -1.86 -11.35 22.60
C LEU A 430 -0.76 -10.30 22.36
N ALA A 431 -0.14 -9.75 23.40
CA ALA A 431 0.98 -8.81 23.24
C ALA A 431 2.17 -9.39 22.43
N MET A 432 2.53 -10.67 22.64
CA MET A 432 3.55 -11.35 21.84
C MET A 432 3.01 -11.73 20.46
N GLY A 433 1.76 -12.19 20.39
CA GLY A 433 1.05 -12.44 19.13
C GLY A 433 1.03 -11.21 18.22
N SER A 434 0.83 -10.02 18.78
CA SER A 434 0.84 -8.75 18.05
C SER A 434 2.20 -8.48 17.40
N ILE A 435 3.30 -8.66 18.14
CA ILE A 435 4.66 -8.50 17.61
C ILE A 435 4.92 -9.52 16.49
N PHE A 436 4.51 -10.77 16.68
CA PHE A 436 4.70 -11.82 15.70
C PHE A 436 3.93 -11.55 14.40
N LEU A 437 2.66 -11.13 14.49
CA LEU A 437 1.89 -10.73 13.32
C LEU A 437 2.52 -9.54 12.59
N MET A 438 2.94 -8.52 13.34
CA MET A 438 3.63 -7.36 12.76
C MET A 438 4.93 -7.77 12.07
N LEU A 439 5.70 -8.70 12.65
CA LEU A 439 6.90 -9.26 12.05
C LEU A 439 6.59 -10.00 10.74
N LEU A 440 5.60 -10.89 10.74
CA LEU A 440 5.16 -11.61 9.54
C LEU A 440 4.71 -10.67 8.41
N GLY A 441 4.08 -9.55 8.77
CA GLY A 441 3.63 -8.55 7.80
C GLY A 441 4.76 -7.67 7.25
N THR A 442 5.88 -7.51 7.96
CA THR A 442 6.84 -6.42 7.68
C THR A 442 8.23 -6.84 7.27
N GLN A 443 8.67 -8.02 7.72
CA GLN A 443 10.03 -8.51 7.46
C GLN A 443 10.37 -8.64 5.97
N TRP A 444 9.39 -8.99 5.14
CA TRP A 444 9.58 -9.19 3.71
C TRP A 444 10.00 -7.90 2.98
N TYR A 445 9.50 -6.73 3.42
CA TYR A 445 9.91 -5.45 2.86
C TYR A 445 11.40 -5.19 3.07
N ILE A 446 11.92 -5.48 4.27
CA ILE A 446 13.34 -5.32 4.58
C ILE A 446 14.15 -6.35 3.79
N LEU A 447 13.74 -7.62 3.82
CA LEU A 447 14.46 -8.71 3.16
C LEU A 447 14.62 -8.46 1.66
N PHE A 448 13.54 -8.17 0.92
CA PHE A 448 13.62 -7.96 -0.52
C PHE A 448 14.44 -6.73 -0.91
N ASN A 449 14.33 -5.64 -0.15
CA ASN A 449 15.15 -4.45 -0.40
C ASN A 449 16.63 -4.74 -0.14
N VAL A 450 16.96 -5.45 0.93
CA VAL A 450 18.35 -5.81 1.23
C VAL A 450 18.92 -6.77 0.19
N ILE A 451 18.13 -7.74 -0.30
CA ILE A 451 18.54 -8.62 -1.42
C ILE A 451 18.87 -7.78 -2.65
N ALA A 452 17.99 -6.84 -3.02
CA ALA A 452 18.20 -5.96 -4.17
C ALA A 452 19.47 -5.10 -4.00
N GLY A 453 19.65 -4.49 -2.82
CA GLY A 453 20.81 -3.66 -2.52
C GLY A 453 22.13 -4.45 -2.53
N ALA A 454 22.15 -5.64 -1.93
CA ALA A 454 23.33 -6.50 -1.91
C ALA A 454 23.70 -7.02 -3.30
N SER A 455 22.70 -7.32 -4.12
CA SER A 455 22.89 -7.74 -5.52
C SER A 455 23.42 -6.61 -6.39
N ALA A 456 23.02 -5.36 -6.10
CA ALA A 456 23.42 -4.16 -6.84
C ALA A 456 24.85 -3.69 -6.53
N ILE A 457 25.54 -4.24 -5.53
CA ILE A 457 26.94 -3.91 -5.26
C ILE A 457 27.81 -4.33 -6.47
N PRO A 458 28.55 -3.41 -7.12
CA PRO A 458 29.40 -3.72 -8.27
C PRO A 458 30.43 -4.82 -7.97
N GLN A 459 30.73 -5.63 -8.99
CA GLN A 459 31.71 -6.71 -8.86
C GLN A 459 33.11 -6.18 -8.54
N ASP A 460 33.52 -5.07 -9.17
CA ASP A 460 34.82 -4.43 -8.93
C ASP A 460 35.05 -4.07 -7.45
N LEU A 461 34.01 -3.61 -6.75
CA LEU A 461 34.10 -3.29 -5.31
C LEU A 461 34.21 -4.56 -4.45
N LYS A 462 33.55 -5.64 -4.86
CA LYS A 462 33.66 -6.96 -4.18
C LYS A 462 35.07 -7.53 -4.35
N ASP A 463 35.61 -7.45 -5.57
CA ASP A 463 36.95 -7.96 -5.90
C ASP A 463 38.03 -7.11 -5.22
N THR A 464 37.88 -5.79 -5.22
CA THR A 464 38.75 -4.87 -4.47
C THR A 464 38.75 -5.21 -2.98
N ALA A 465 37.57 -5.39 -2.37
CA ALA A 465 37.48 -5.78 -0.97
C ALA A 465 38.17 -7.13 -0.69
N GLN A 466 38.14 -8.07 -1.64
CA GLN A 466 38.85 -9.34 -1.53
C GLN A 466 40.37 -9.17 -1.64
N LEU A 467 40.86 -8.35 -2.58
CA LEU A 467 42.29 -8.02 -2.74
C LEU A 467 42.86 -7.36 -1.48
N TYR A 468 42.11 -6.44 -0.86
CA TYR A 468 42.49 -5.82 0.42
C TYR A 468 42.28 -6.73 1.65
N GLY A 469 41.86 -7.98 1.45
CA GLY A 469 41.67 -8.95 2.54
C GLY A 469 40.55 -8.59 3.53
N LEU A 470 39.55 -7.81 3.12
CA LEU A 470 38.45 -7.42 3.99
C LEU A 470 37.58 -8.64 4.34
N LYS A 471 37.62 -9.05 5.62
CA LYS A 471 36.84 -10.19 6.16
C LYS A 471 35.98 -9.77 7.35
N GLY A 472 34.96 -10.60 7.65
CA GLY A 472 34.10 -10.46 8.83
C GLY A 472 33.50 -9.06 8.99
N ILE A 473 33.58 -8.50 10.20
CA ILE A 473 33.01 -7.20 10.58
C ILE A 473 33.59 -6.05 9.72
N ARG A 474 34.85 -6.13 9.30
CA ARG A 474 35.48 -5.07 8.49
C ARG A 474 34.83 -5.00 7.11
N LYS A 475 34.57 -6.15 6.48
CA LYS A 475 33.81 -6.23 5.21
C LYS A 475 32.39 -5.67 5.39
N TRP A 476 31.75 -5.97 6.52
CA TRP A 476 30.41 -5.45 6.83
C TRP A 476 30.40 -3.93 6.97
N LYS A 477 31.32 -3.34 7.73
CA LYS A 477 31.36 -1.89 7.98
C LYS A 477 31.80 -1.07 6.78
N VAL A 478 32.70 -1.60 5.95
CA VAL A 478 33.35 -0.83 4.87
C VAL A 478 32.65 -1.01 3.52
N LEU A 479 32.16 -2.22 3.22
CA LEU A 479 31.56 -2.53 1.91
C LEU A 479 30.05 -2.75 2.03
N ILE A 480 29.63 -3.73 2.84
CA ILE A 480 28.26 -4.27 2.78
C ILE A 480 27.26 -3.25 3.31
N LEU A 481 27.38 -2.81 4.57
CA LEU A 481 26.43 -1.86 5.17
C LEU A 481 26.36 -0.56 4.37
N PRO A 482 27.48 0.09 4.00
CA PRO A 482 27.47 1.23 3.09
C PRO A 482 26.72 0.97 1.79
N GLY A 483 27.03 -0.14 1.10
CA GLY A 483 26.43 -0.44 -0.21
C GLY A 483 24.94 -0.74 -0.16
N ILE A 484 24.44 -1.38 0.91
CA ILE A 484 23.01 -1.69 1.05
C ILE A 484 22.22 -0.58 1.75
N PHE A 485 22.88 0.42 2.36
CA PHE A 485 22.21 1.39 3.24
C PHE A 485 21.01 2.11 2.59
N PRO A 486 21.07 2.61 1.34
CA PRO A 486 19.92 3.23 0.70
C PRO A 486 18.72 2.29 0.54
N TYR A 487 18.99 1.03 0.24
CA TYR A 487 17.97 -0.02 0.10
C TYR A 487 17.41 -0.42 1.46
N LEU A 488 18.26 -0.55 2.49
CA LEU A 488 17.84 -0.84 3.86
C LEU A 488 16.90 0.25 4.38
N VAL A 489 17.24 1.53 4.18
CA VAL A 489 16.36 2.65 4.56
C VAL A 489 15.02 2.56 3.83
N THR A 490 15.02 2.27 2.53
CA THR A 490 13.80 2.08 1.75
C THR A 490 12.95 0.94 2.31
N GLY A 491 13.56 -0.22 2.60
CA GLY A 491 12.89 -1.36 3.20
C GLY A 491 12.31 -1.07 4.58
N LEU A 492 13.05 -0.35 5.43
CA LEU A 492 12.59 0.05 6.76
C LEU A 492 11.41 1.03 6.72
N ILE A 493 11.40 1.97 5.78
CA ILE A 493 10.28 2.90 5.57
C ILE A 493 9.01 2.12 5.25
N THR A 494 9.07 1.23 4.27
CA THR A 494 7.91 0.44 3.85
C THR A 494 7.48 -0.54 4.95
N ALA A 495 8.43 -1.18 5.62
CA ALA A 495 8.17 -2.05 6.78
C ALA A 495 7.47 -1.32 7.91
N THR A 496 7.86 -0.08 8.20
CA THR A 496 7.21 0.73 9.26
C THR A 496 5.75 1.00 8.93
N GLY A 497 5.43 1.38 7.68
CA GLY A 497 4.04 1.54 7.25
C GLY A 497 3.23 0.25 7.38
N GLY A 498 3.81 -0.88 6.99
CA GLY A 498 3.21 -2.20 7.18
C GLY A 498 2.99 -2.56 8.65
N ALA A 499 3.92 -2.20 9.54
CA ALA A 499 3.84 -2.51 10.97
C ALA A 499 2.65 -1.82 11.62
N TRP A 500 2.48 -0.52 11.34
CA TRP A 500 1.36 0.26 11.84
C TRP A 500 0.01 -0.25 11.34
N ASN A 501 -0.08 -0.66 10.07
CA ASN A 501 -1.28 -1.31 9.56
C ASN A 501 -1.56 -2.65 10.26
N ALA A 502 -0.50 -3.42 10.55
CA ALA A 502 -0.60 -4.67 11.25
C ALA A 502 -0.95 -4.52 12.74
N SER A 503 -0.55 -3.43 13.40
CA SER A 503 -0.89 -3.23 14.82
C SER A 503 -2.38 -3.17 15.07
N ILE A 504 -3.18 -2.67 14.14
CA ILE A 504 -4.64 -2.55 14.33
C ILE A 504 -5.33 -3.90 14.31
N VAL A 505 -4.91 -4.77 13.39
CA VAL A 505 -5.45 -6.13 13.29
C VAL A 505 -4.85 -7.04 14.36
N SER A 506 -3.63 -6.75 14.81
CA SER A 506 -2.91 -7.61 15.74
C SER A 506 -3.18 -7.33 17.20
N GLU A 507 -3.63 -6.12 17.55
CA GLU A 507 -3.88 -5.71 18.95
C GLU A 507 -5.33 -5.97 19.42
N TYR A 508 -6.24 -6.31 18.50
CA TYR A 508 -7.64 -6.64 18.76
C TYR A 508 -8.11 -7.75 17.83
N VAL A 509 -8.50 -8.89 18.39
CA VAL A 509 -8.90 -10.09 17.65
C VAL A 509 -10.10 -10.74 18.32
N THR A 510 -11.06 -11.19 17.52
CA THR A 510 -12.13 -12.05 17.98
C THR A 510 -11.89 -13.46 17.43
N PHE A 511 -11.90 -14.46 18.31
CA PHE A 511 -11.75 -15.87 17.95
C PHE A 511 -12.57 -16.74 18.91
N GLY A 512 -13.32 -17.70 18.38
CA GLY A 512 -14.16 -18.58 19.20
C GLY A 512 -15.21 -17.85 20.04
N GLY A 513 -15.71 -16.71 19.55
CA GLY A 513 -16.64 -15.85 20.27
C GLY A 513 -16.00 -14.98 21.36
N GLU A 514 -14.73 -15.19 21.68
CA GLU A 514 -13.99 -14.41 22.65
C GLU A 514 -13.18 -13.29 21.98
N THR A 515 -13.34 -12.07 22.46
CA THR A 515 -12.55 -10.93 22.01
C THR A 515 -11.34 -10.76 22.91
N MET A 516 -10.16 -10.94 22.32
CA MET A 516 -8.88 -10.69 22.95
C MET A 516 -8.36 -9.32 22.52
N LYS A 517 -7.91 -8.52 23.48
CA LYS A 517 -7.29 -7.22 23.22
C LYS A 517 -6.03 -7.00 24.07
N THR A 518 -5.09 -6.24 23.53
CA THR A 518 -3.90 -5.78 24.25
C THR A 518 -3.83 -4.26 24.18
N ARG A 519 -3.25 -3.61 25.19
CA ARG A 519 -3.19 -2.15 25.26
C ARG A 519 -2.46 -1.57 24.05
N GLY A 520 -3.14 -0.86 23.16
CA GLY A 520 -2.49 -0.25 22.00
C GLY A 520 -3.45 0.61 21.17
N LEU A 521 -2.91 1.52 20.36
CA LEU A 521 -3.72 2.39 19.49
C LEU A 521 -4.58 1.58 18.54
N GLY A 522 -4.05 0.46 18.04
CA GLY A 522 -4.78 -0.45 17.18
C GLY A 522 -5.99 -1.04 17.88
N SER A 523 -5.82 -1.44 19.15
CA SER A 523 -6.94 -1.92 19.97
C SER A 523 -8.01 -0.87 20.19
N LEU A 524 -7.63 0.39 20.46
CA LEU A 524 -8.58 1.48 20.65
C LEU A 524 -9.35 1.79 19.37
N ILE A 525 -8.69 1.80 18.22
CA ILE A 525 -9.35 2.01 16.92
C ILE A 525 -10.37 0.90 16.65
N SER A 526 -9.98 -0.37 16.81
CA SER A 526 -10.85 -1.51 16.57
C SER A 526 -12.01 -1.57 17.57
N GLU A 527 -11.74 -1.34 18.86
CA GLU A 527 -12.77 -1.33 19.91
C GLU A 527 -13.76 -0.18 19.72
N SER A 528 -13.28 1.04 19.42
CA SER A 528 -14.13 2.20 19.14
C SER A 528 -14.97 2.02 17.89
N THR A 529 -14.45 1.28 16.90
CA THR A 529 -15.19 0.91 15.69
C THR A 529 -16.35 -0.02 16.04
N VAL A 530 -16.11 -1.06 16.83
CA VAL A 530 -17.15 -2.02 17.22
C VAL A 530 -18.18 -1.38 18.16
N SER A 531 -17.75 -0.60 19.15
CA SER A 531 -18.66 0.08 20.10
C SER A 531 -19.38 1.29 19.49
N GLY A 532 -18.91 1.80 18.35
CA GLY A 532 -19.40 3.02 17.73
C GLY A 532 -19.08 4.29 18.54
N ASP A 533 -18.00 4.28 19.33
CA ASP A 533 -17.42 5.48 19.93
C ASP A 533 -16.61 6.26 18.89
N PHE A 534 -17.35 7.05 18.11
CA PHE A 534 -16.79 7.85 17.03
C PHE A 534 -15.82 8.96 17.51
N GLY A 535 -15.92 9.39 18.77
CA GLY A 535 -15.01 10.37 19.36
C GLY A 535 -13.64 9.76 19.60
N LEU A 536 -13.61 8.64 20.33
CA LEU A 536 -12.38 7.90 20.62
C LEU A 536 -11.73 7.35 19.34
N LEU A 537 -12.55 6.90 18.37
CA LEU A 537 -12.09 6.48 17.04
C LEU A 537 -11.33 7.61 16.32
N LEU A 538 -11.90 8.81 16.28
CA LEU A 538 -11.29 9.97 15.62
C LEU A 538 -9.96 10.34 16.29
N VAL A 539 -9.95 10.47 17.61
CA VAL A 539 -8.73 10.87 18.34
C VAL A 539 -7.63 9.81 18.21
N SER A 540 -7.95 8.54 18.37
CA SER A 540 -6.97 7.44 18.20
C SER A 540 -6.39 7.43 16.78
N THR A 541 -7.23 7.66 15.77
CA THR A 541 -6.81 7.73 14.35
C THR A 541 -5.90 8.93 14.10
N VAL A 542 -6.25 10.11 14.61
CA VAL A 542 -5.43 11.32 14.45
C VAL A 542 -4.08 11.17 15.14
N VAL A 543 -4.06 10.63 16.36
CA VAL A 543 -2.81 10.38 17.10
C VAL A 543 -1.94 9.36 16.35
N MET A 544 -2.52 8.27 15.85
CA MET A 544 -1.78 7.28 15.04
C MET A 544 -1.21 7.91 13.78
N ALA A 545 -2.02 8.60 12.98
CA ALA A 545 -1.57 9.27 11.76
C ALA A 545 -0.47 10.30 12.05
N PHE A 546 -0.61 11.07 13.13
CA PHE A 546 0.41 12.02 13.57
C PHE A 546 1.73 11.33 13.91
N ILE A 547 1.70 10.23 14.66
CA ILE A 547 2.91 9.46 15.00
C ILE A 547 3.59 8.93 13.74
N VAL A 548 2.85 8.29 12.84
CA VAL A 548 3.39 7.74 11.59
C VAL A 548 4.04 8.84 10.75
N VAL A 549 3.34 9.96 10.57
CA VAL A 549 3.86 11.12 9.81
C VAL A 549 5.09 11.72 10.50
N CYS A 550 5.10 11.83 11.82
CA CYS A 550 6.25 12.32 12.58
C CYS A 550 7.47 11.40 12.42
N VAL A 551 7.29 10.08 12.52
CA VAL A 551 8.35 9.09 12.30
C VAL A 551 8.87 9.18 10.86
N ASN A 552 7.97 9.22 9.87
CA ASN A 552 8.33 9.38 8.46
C ASN A 552 9.15 10.65 8.20
N ARG A 553 8.74 11.77 8.79
CA ARG A 553 9.37 13.07 8.54
C ARG A 553 10.66 13.29 9.33
N LEU A 554 10.70 12.87 10.60
CA LEU A 554 11.82 13.16 11.49
C LEU A 554 12.92 12.10 11.44
N VAL A 555 12.56 10.83 11.25
CA VAL A 555 13.50 9.71 11.23
C VAL A 555 13.84 9.35 9.77
N TRP A 556 12.83 8.94 9.00
CA TRP A 556 13.07 8.32 7.71
C TRP A 556 13.60 9.27 6.64
N LYS A 557 13.08 10.49 6.54
CA LYS A 557 13.63 11.48 5.59
C LYS A 557 15.09 11.83 5.87
N ARG A 558 15.49 11.91 7.15
CA ARG A 558 16.88 12.16 7.53
C ARG A 558 17.78 10.99 7.17
N MET A 559 17.36 9.77 7.48
CA MET A 559 18.04 8.54 7.10
C MET A 559 18.25 8.46 5.59
N PHE A 560 17.22 8.81 4.81
CA PHE A 560 17.27 8.79 3.35
C PHE A 560 18.23 9.85 2.80
N ALA A 561 18.24 11.06 3.37
CA ALA A 561 19.21 12.10 2.99
C ALA A 561 20.66 11.65 3.24
N ILE A 562 20.94 11.07 4.41
CA ILE A 562 22.26 10.51 4.73
C ILE A 562 22.66 9.41 3.73
N ALA A 563 21.70 8.56 3.33
CA ALA A 563 21.94 7.51 2.35
C ALA A 563 22.38 8.08 0.99
N GLN A 564 21.79 9.20 0.57
CA GLN A 564 22.12 9.85 -0.69
C GLN A 564 23.44 10.62 -0.66
N GLU A 565 23.76 11.29 0.45
CA GLU A 565 24.96 12.13 0.57
C GLU A 565 26.23 11.32 0.82
N LYS A 566 26.17 10.28 1.66
CA LYS A 566 27.36 9.60 2.18
C LYS A 566 27.63 8.24 1.54
N TYR A 567 26.58 7.54 1.11
CA TYR A 567 26.66 6.12 0.72
C TYR A 567 26.38 5.88 -0.75
N ARG A 568 26.52 6.93 -1.56
CA ARG A 568 26.43 6.83 -3.01
C ARG A 568 27.71 6.13 -3.52
N LEU A 569 27.54 4.99 -4.19
CA LEU A 569 28.64 4.18 -4.72
C LEU A 569 29.22 4.77 -6.03
N GLU A 570 29.19 6.10 -6.19
CA GLU A 570 29.74 6.82 -7.36
C GLU A 570 31.15 7.33 -7.10
#